data_AF-A0A6N2HL33-F1
#
_entry.id   AF-A0A6N2HL33-F1
#
_cell.length_a   1.000
_cell.length_b   1.000
_cell.length_c   1.000
_cell.angle_alpha   90.00
_cell.angle_beta   90.00
_cell.angle_gamma   90.00
#
_symmetry.space_group_name_H-M   'P 1'
#
loop_
_entity.id
_entity.type
_entity.pdbx_description
1 polymer ?
#
loop_
_entity_poly.entity_id
_entity_poly.type
_entity_poly.pdbx_seq_one_letter_code
_entity_poly.pdbx_strand_id
1 'polypeptide(L)'
;NSITERWVQTCRRELLDRTLIWNQRHLLHALREFEEFYNSHRPHQGIANARPLHPLPVPITDPEQITRLDIRKRERLGGILHEYQHAA
;
A
#
# COMPACT_ATOMS: atom_id res chain seq x y z
N ASN A 1 -7.48 8.58 20.68
CA ASN A 1 -6.67 7.37 20.40
C ASN A 1 -5.81 7.70 19.19
N SER A 2 -4.56 8.13 19.39
CA SER A 2 -3.75 8.81 18.37
C SER A 2 -3.37 7.94 17.17
N ILE A 3 -3.31 6.62 17.36
CA ILE A 3 -3.02 5.66 16.29
C ILE A 3 -4.21 5.55 15.33
N THR A 4 -5.42 5.40 15.88
CA THR A 4 -6.65 5.32 15.09
C THR A 4 -6.91 6.62 14.34
N GLU A 5 -6.72 7.77 14.97
CA GLU A 5 -6.89 9.08 14.34
C GLU A 5 -5.94 9.26 13.14
N ARG A 6 -4.67 8.87 13.28
CA ARG A 6 -3.69 8.91 12.19
C ARG A 6 -4.09 7.97 11.04
N TRP A 7 -4.57 6.77 11.36
CA TRP A 7 -5.02 5.82 10.35
C TRP A 7 -6.20 6.38 9.55
N VAL A 8 -7.23 6.91 10.24
CA VAL A 8 -8.41 7.52 9.61
C VAL A 8 -8.01 8.71 8.72
N GLN A 9 -7.12 9.57 9.19
CA GLN A 9 -6.64 10.71 8.41
C GLN A 9 -5.85 10.28 7.17
N THR A 10 -5.13 9.14 7.25
CA THR A 10 -4.42 8.58 6.11
C THR A 10 -5.39 7.98 5.09
N CYS A 11 -6.35 7.17 5.55
CA CYS A 11 -7.44 6.65 4.72
C CYS A 11 -8.21 7.78 4.01
N ARG A 12 -8.51 8.88 4.70
CA ARG A 12 -9.17 10.03 4.09
C ARG A 12 -8.34 10.61 2.94
N ARG A 13 -7.08 10.96 3.20
CA ARG A 13 -6.22 11.65 2.23
C ARG A 13 -5.81 10.80 1.02
N GLU A 14 -5.58 9.51 1.26
CA GLU A 14 -5.05 8.59 0.24
C GLU A 14 -6.16 7.89 -0.56
N LEU A 15 -7.35 7.67 0.04
CA LEU A 15 -8.47 7.01 -0.61
C LEU A 15 -9.68 7.95 -0.81
N LEU A 16 -10.28 8.42 0.29
CA LEU A 16 -11.64 8.99 0.25
C LEU A 16 -11.70 10.35 -0.45
N ASP A 17 -10.66 11.18 -0.33
CA ASP A 17 -10.59 12.48 -0.99
C ASP A 17 -10.32 12.34 -2.51
N ARG A 18 -9.99 11.13 -3.00
CA ARG A 18 -9.64 10.85 -4.40
C ARG A 18 -10.63 9.94 -5.12
N THR A 19 -11.67 9.47 -4.42
CA THR A 19 -12.59 8.46 -4.94
C THR A 19 -14.03 8.93 -4.78
N LEU A 20 -14.80 8.96 -5.87
CA LEU A 20 -16.24 9.18 -5.78
C LEU A 20 -16.91 7.91 -5.22
N ILE A 21 -17.50 8.02 -4.02
CA ILE A 21 -18.18 6.89 -3.38
C ILE A 21 -19.65 6.85 -3.81
N TRP A 22 -19.99 5.93 -4.72
CA TRP A 22 -21.36 5.75 -5.21
C TRP A 22 -22.39 5.30 -4.19
N ASN A 23 -22.03 4.36 -3.30
CA ASN A 23 -22.94 3.81 -2.30
C ASN A 23 -22.15 3.11 -1.18
N GLN A 24 -22.87 2.63 -0.16
CA GLN A 24 -22.27 1.93 0.98
C GLN A 24 -21.49 0.67 0.58
N ARG A 25 -21.97 -0.11 -0.39
CA ARG A 25 -21.26 -1.31 -0.84
C ARG A 25 -19.92 -0.95 -1.48
N HIS A 26 -19.90 0.10 -2.30
CA HIS A 26 -18.67 0.63 -2.88
C HIS A 26 -17.72 1.14 -1.80
N LEU A 27 -18.21 1.87 -0.80
CA LEU A 27 -17.40 2.32 0.33
C LEU A 27 -16.74 1.15 1.07
N LEU A 28 -17.52 0.13 1.42
CA LEU A 28 -17.01 -1.02 2.15
C LEU A 28 -15.99 -1.82 1.34
N HIS A 29 -16.18 -1.93 0.02
CA HIS A 29 -15.18 -2.53 -0.85
C HIS A 29 -13.88 -1.70 -0.87
N ALA A 30 -14.00 -0.38 -1.08
CA ALA A 30 -12.85 0.52 -1.11
C ALA A 30 -12.06 0.53 0.21
N LEU A 31 -12.75 0.50 1.35
CA LEU A 31 -12.12 0.43 2.67
C LEU A 31 -11.38 -0.89 2.90
N ARG A 32 -11.95 -2.03 2.46
CA ARG A 32 -11.27 -3.33 2.54
C ARG A 32 -10.02 -3.37 1.67
N GLU A 33 -10.12 -2.89 0.44
CA GLU A 33 -8.98 -2.80 -0.47
C GLU A 33 -7.87 -1.91 0.12
N PHE A 34 -8.24 -0.80 0.74
CA PHE A 34 -7.29 0.09 1.41
C PHE A 34 -6.67 -0.54 2.66
N GLU A 35 -7.44 -1.23 3.50
CA GLU A 35 -6.91 -1.92 4.68
C GLU A 35 -5.88 -2.99 4.29
N GLU A 36 -6.21 -3.81 3.30
CA GLU A 36 -5.30 -4.83 2.77
C GLU A 36 -4.03 -4.16 2.24
N PHE A 37 -4.15 -3.15 1.38
CA PHE A 37 -3.01 -2.40 0.85
C PHE A 37 -2.15 -1.77 1.96
N TYR A 38 -2.78 -1.12 2.94
CA TYR A 38 -2.12 -0.41 4.03
C TYR A 38 -1.26 -1.36 4.88
N ASN A 39 -1.76 -2.57 5.15
CA ASN A 39 -1.08 -3.55 6.00
C ASN A 39 -0.07 -4.43 5.25
N SER A 40 -0.31 -4.71 3.97
CA SER A 40 0.52 -5.64 3.19
C SER A 40 1.53 -4.97 2.25
N HIS A 41 1.27 -3.75 1.77
CA HIS A 41 2.07 -3.15 0.69
C HIS A 41 2.57 -1.74 0.99
N ARG A 42 1.82 -0.93 1.75
CA ARG A 42 2.24 0.42 2.10
C ARG A 42 3.48 0.38 3.02
N PRO A 43 4.57 1.08 2.69
CA PRO A 43 5.70 1.23 3.60
C PRO A 43 5.35 2.23 4.72
N HIS A 44 5.81 1.97 5.95
CA HIS A 44 5.54 2.84 7.09
C HIS A 44 6.83 3.31 7.74
N GLN A 45 7.03 4.62 7.77
CA GLN A 45 8.23 5.24 8.34
C GLN A 45 8.44 4.88 9.82
N GLY A 46 7.36 4.68 10.58
CA GLY A 46 7.43 4.29 11.99
C GLY A 46 7.98 2.88 12.25
N ILE A 47 8.12 2.06 11.21
CA ILE A 47 8.72 0.71 11.27
C ILE A 47 9.79 0.53 10.20
N ALA A 48 10.70 1.52 10.08
CA ALA A 48 11.82 1.49 9.14
C ALA A 48 11.42 1.26 7.67
N ASN A 49 10.27 1.81 7.26
CA ASN A 49 9.67 1.60 5.93
C ASN A 49 9.31 0.14 5.60
N ALA A 50 9.26 -0.73 6.61
CA ALA A 50 8.69 -2.05 6.47
C ALA A 50 7.18 -1.97 6.20
N ARG A 51 6.63 -3.09 5.74
CA ARG A 51 5.18 -3.32 5.65
C ARG A 51 4.74 -4.03 6.93
N PRO A 52 3.60 -3.70 7.56
CA PRO A 52 3.23 -4.24 8.86
C PRO A 52 3.18 -5.78 8.90
N LEU A 53 2.78 -6.40 7.80
CA LEU A 53 2.66 -7.86 7.67
C LEU A 53 3.83 -8.52 6.90
N HIS A 54 4.86 -7.75 6.49
CA HIS A 54 6.02 -8.31 5.80
C HIS A 54 7.33 -7.75 6.36
N PRO A 55 8.26 -8.61 6.81
CA PRO A 55 9.57 -8.16 7.24
C PRO A 55 10.33 -7.51 6.08
N LEU A 56 11.31 -6.66 6.40
CA LEU A 56 12.20 -6.11 5.38
C LEU A 56 12.95 -7.25 4.68
N PRO A 57 12.98 -7.27 3.34
CA PRO A 57 13.80 -8.21 2.61
C PRO A 57 15.28 -7.91 2.85
N VAL A 58 16.14 -8.92 2.61
CA VAL A 58 17.59 -8.72 2.64
C VAL A 58 17.97 -7.67 1.58
N PRO A 59 18.77 -6.66 1.93
CA PRO A 59 19.22 -5.66 0.97
C PRO A 59 19.98 -6.30 -0.19
N ILE A 60 19.65 -5.89 -1.40
CA ILE A 60 20.40 -6.24 -2.60
C ILE A 60 21.60 -5.29 -2.68
N THR A 61 22.81 -5.83 -2.64
CA THR A 61 24.06 -5.05 -2.67
C THR A 61 24.77 -5.11 -4.02
N ASP A 62 24.45 -6.09 -4.86
CA ASP A 62 25.00 -6.23 -6.21
C ASP A 62 24.26 -5.32 -7.21
N PRO A 63 24.96 -4.34 -7.83
CA PRO A 63 24.36 -3.48 -8.85
C PRO A 63 23.83 -4.23 -10.06
N GLU A 64 24.47 -5.33 -10.49
CA GLU A 64 23.96 -6.12 -11.63
C GLU A 64 22.62 -6.76 -11.30
N GLN A 65 22.49 -7.31 -10.10
CA GLN A 65 21.22 -7.84 -9.60
C GLN A 65 20.12 -6.77 -9.57
N ILE A 66 20.44 -5.53 -9.16
CA ILE A 66 19.48 -4.41 -9.17
C ILE A 66 19.01 -4.10 -10.59
N THR A 67 19.93 -4.06 -11.56
CA THR A 67 19.57 -3.75 -12.97
C THR A 67 18.68 -4.82 -13.62
N ARG A 68 18.69 -6.04 -13.10
CA ARG A 68 17.92 -7.18 -13.62
C ARG A 68 16.58 -7.39 -12.90
N LEU A 69 16.24 -6.57 -11.89
CA LEU A 69 14.99 -6.72 -11.16
C LEU A 69 13.79 -6.57 -12.10
N ASP A 70 12.94 -7.59 -12.16
CA ASP A 70 11.62 -7.47 -12.80
C ASP A 70 10.64 -6.94 -11.76
N ILE A 71 10.26 -5.67 -11.87
CA ILE A 71 9.28 -5.05 -10.97
C ILE A 71 7.94 -4.94 -11.67
N ARG A 72 6.94 -5.63 -11.11
CA ARG A 72 5.55 -5.61 -11.59
C ARG A 72 4.73 -4.66 -10.75
N LYS A 73 3.99 -3.79 -11.44
CA LYS A 73 2.98 -2.90 -10.88
C LYS A 73 1.62 -3.60 -10.92
N ARG A 74 0.91 -3.62 -9.80
CA ARG A 74 -0.51 -3.98 -9.70
C ARG A 74 -1.31 -2.75 -9.27
N GLU A 75 -2.36 -2.47 -10.02
CA GLU A 75 -3.29 -1.38 -9.72
C GLU A 75 -4.52 -1.92 -8.99
N ARG A 76 -4.98 -1.20 -7.97
CA ARG A 76 -6.24 -1.48 -7.27
C ARG A 76 -7.10 -0.22 -7.24
N LEU A 77 -8.42 -0.41 -7.12
CA LEU A 77 -9.40 0.68 -7.11
C LEU A 77 -9.24 1.65 -8.30
N GLY A 78 -9.06 1.12 -9.51
CA GLY A 78 -8.92 1.93 -10.73
C GLY A 78 -7.64 2.79 -10.76
N GLY A 79 -6.57 2.36 -10.11
CA GLY A 79 -5.28 3.07 -10.10
C GLY A 79 -5.12 4.07 -8.95
N ILE A 80 -6.06 4.11 -8.01
CA ILE A 80 -5.89 4.91 -6.77
C ILE A 80 -4.77 4.33 -5.91
N LEU A 81 -4.67 3.00 -5.85
CA LEU A 81 -3.66 2.28 -5.08
C LEU A 81 -2.72 1.54 -6.03
N HIS A 82 -1.43 1.61 -5.70
CA HIS A 82 -0.34 1.07 -6.50
C HIS A 82 0.52 0.13 -5.66
N GLU A 83 0.54 -1.14 -6.05
CA GLU A 83 1.36 -2.17 -5.43
C GLU A 83 2.52 -2.51 -6.37
N TYR A 84 3.72 -2.66 -5.81
CA TYR A 84 4.92 -3.05 -6.54
C TYR A 84 5.50 -4.31 -5.92
N GLN A 85 5.78 -5.29 -6.77
CA GLN A 85 6.34 -6.58 -6.38
C GLN A 85 7.42 -7.02 -7.38
N HIS A 86 8.38 -7.80 -6.90
CA HIS A 86 9.34 -8.47 -7.77
C HIS A 86 8.63 -9.63 -8.49
N ALA A 87 8.72 -9.71 -9.81
CA ALA A 87 8.38 -10.92 -10.56
C ALA A 87 9.51 -11.93 -10.34
N ALA A 88 9.14 -13.14 -9.93
CA ALA A 88 10.09 -14.20 -9.57
C ALA A 88 11.07 -14.52 -10.70
#